data_AF-A0A2S7PWW8-F1
#
_entry.id   AF-A0A2S7PWW8-F1
#
_cell.length_a   1.000
_cell.length_b   1.000
_cell.length_c   1.000
_cell.angle_alpha   90.00
_cell.angle_beta   90.00
_cell.angle_gamma   90.00
#
_symmetry.space_group_name_H-M   'P 1'
#
loop_
_entity.id
_entity.type
_entity.pdbx_description
1 polymer ?
#
loop_
_entity_poly.entity_id
_entity_poly.type
_entity_poly.pdbx_seq_one_letter_code
_entity_poly.pdbx_strand_id
1 'polypeptide(L)'
;MVRVIERLQVEADVQGGIILDTWGDEKNVDRKLTDVKSYPFSFLVQSFLSAQRPSGITRTGSPAVGGTANGRASEDEGVDMKEVDGLLSEMAVMLGRWSLYSRFLGGKCRAISKLSQDPEASPDDPLVMPDLLVKSTLNRKISSRLKDPFNVMTTFFFRRSVEKAFQLDESPTGLSLNPSKPIDGNAPYIISAVDDVMYIVNTVLQRSISTSQRGVIESVIPGIGRVLGTDFVGMIQRKMRDESFPKPVVQGGFPPEDKIISFIILINSLDVSNDYISRIVTSRLQNPETNGAPPKGATPPPALKDSFPFSHDAVFVANSLTSLQTSFSIKTTELLNEGLHVLFLNVIKPRLRPVLSETFRDIDYTLSASDLADLYAQNETDDDPAEALNELVPRRFEHHWEQLMKPIQRITQPAPYAKVLEETARHLARVLEKRIWQLGGRINEVGATRLERDFGGVVGVVVKGVYGLRDVFARVGQLGMVVNMDEEEWEALDGEGEEGDVEMVWVLTKEERARARGLVRR
;
A
#
# COMPACT_ATOMS: atom_id res chain seq x y z
N MET A 1 9.25 39.26 -41.82
CA MET A 1 9.42 38.87 -40.41
C MET A 1 10.10 37.50 -40.24
N VAL A 2 9.68 36.43 -40.95
CA VAL A 2 10.29 35.08 -40.80
C VAL A 2 11.82 35.07 -41.00
N ARG A 3 12.34 35.70 -42.07
CA ARG A 3 13.79 35.82 -42.33
C ARG A 3 14.57 36.57 -41.24
N VAL A 4 13.91 37.44 -40.47
CA VAL A 4 14.55 38.16 -39.35
C VAL A 4 14.65 37.24 -38.14
N ILE A 5 13.60 36.44 -37.87
CA ILE A 5 13.60 35.42 -36.81
C ILE A 5 14.68 34.37 -37.09
N GLU A 6 14.83 33.92 -38.34
CA GLU A 6 15.88 32.97 -38.72
C GLU A 6 17.29 33.54 -38.49
N ARG A 7 17.56 34.80 -38.86
CA ARG A 7 18.86 35.44 -38.61
C ARG A 7 19.14 35.60 -37.11
N LEU A 8 18.15 36.02 -36.34
CA LEU A 8 18.28 36.13 -34.88
C LEU A 8 18.47 34.76 -34.22
N GLN A 9 17.86 33.71 -34.76
CA GLN A 9 18.07 32.34 -34.30
C GLN A 9 19.51 31.88 -34.50
N VAL A 10 20.15 32.24 -35.62
CA VAL A 10 21.57 31.90 -35.87
C VAL A 10 22.48 32.57 -34.83
N GLU A 11 22.20 33.82 -34.45
CA GLU A 11 22.97 34.48 -33.38
C GLU A 11 22.69 33.85 -32.01
N ALA A 12 21.43 33.52 -31.71
CA ALA A 12 21.06 32.80 -30.49
C ALA A 12 21.76 31.43 -30.41
N ASP A 13 21.91 30.75 -31.55
CA ASP A 13 22.61 29.48 -31.67
C ASP A 13 24.09 29.59 -31.24
N VAL A 14 24.76 30.66 -31.68
CA VAL A 14 26.16 30.94 -31.32
C VAL A 14 26.27 31.34 -29.85
N GLN A 15 25.57 32.39 -29.43
CA GLN A 15 25.70 32.96 -28.07
C GLN A 15 25.21 32.00 -27.00
N GLY A 16 24.01 31.42 -27.19
CA GLY A 16 23.47 30.41 -26.29
C GLY A 16 24.36 29.18 -26.22
N GLY A 17 24.97 28.79 -27.36
CA GLY A 17 25.92 27.70 -27.41
C GLY A 17 27.18 27.95 -26.57
N ILE A 18 27.74 29.16 -26.62
CA ILE A 18 28.90 29.54 -25.81
C ILE A 18 28.54 29.55 -24.32
N ILE A 19 27.40 30.15 -23.95
CA ILE A 19 26.95 30.22 -22.55
C ILE A 19 26.82 28.82 -21.95
N LEU A 20 26.22 27.88 -22.67
CA LEU A 20 26.03 26.51 -22.16
C LEU A 20 27.34 25.74 -22.01
N ASP A 21 28.29 25.93 -22.93
CA ASP A 21 29.59 25.27 -22.82
C ASP A 21 30.40 25.87 -21.66
N THR A 22 30.47 27.20 -21.55
CA THR A 22 31.14 27.87 -20.43
C THR A 22 30.54 27.46 -19.09
N TRP A 23 29.21 27.45 -18.96
CA TRP A 23 28.54 27.01 -17.73
C TRP A 23 28.83 25.53 -17.42
N GLY A 24 28.78 24.65 -18.43
CA GLY A 24 29.07 23.23 -18.26
C GLY A 24 30.50 22.96 -17.78
N ASP A 25 31.46 23.72 -18.31
CA ASP A 25 32.87 23.64 -17.96
C ASP A 25 33.12 24.21 -16.55
N GLU A 26 32.58 25.39 -16.23
CA GLU A 26 32.69 26.02 -14.90
C GLU A 26 32.11 25.13 -13.79
N LYS A 27 30.97 24.50 -14.06
CA LYS A 27 30.28 23.60 -13.12
C LYS A 27 30.79 22.16 -13.16
N ASN A 28 31.78 21.85 -14.01
CA ASN A 28 32.35 20.52 -14.18
C ASN A 28 31.29 19.41 -14.36
N VAL A 29 30.24 19.67 -15.15
CA VAL A 29 29.07 18.80 -15.28
C VAL A 29 29.44 17.39 -15.73
N ASP A 30 30.36 17.27 -16.69
CA ASP A 30 30.80 15.97 -17.24
C ASP A 30 31.52 15.10 -16.20
N ARG A 31 32.32 15.73 -15.33
CA ARG A 31 32.97 15.05 -14.20
C ARG A 31 31.92 14.56 -13.21
N LYS A 32 31.01 15.44 -12.78
CA LYS A 32 29.93 15.08 -11.85
C LYS A 32 29.04 13.97 -12.41
N LEU A 33 28.79 13.98 -13.71
CA LEU A 33 28.02 12.93 -14.38
C LEU A 33 28.75 11.58 -14.34
N THR A 34 30.08 11.58 -14.45
CA THR A 34 30.91 10.38 -14.33
C THR A 34 30.85 9.83 -12.90
N ASP A 35 31.01 10.71 -11.90
CA ASP A 35 30.96 10.34 -10.49
C ASP A 35 29.61 9.72 -10.13
N VAL A 36 28.52 10.39 -10.53
CA VAL A 36 27.12 9.94 -10.36
C VAL A 36 26.87 8.56 -10.98
N LYS A 37 27.36 8.31 -12.20
CA LYS A 37 27.19 7.02 -12.90
C LYS A 37 27.99 5.89 -12.25
N SER A 38 29.14 6.22 -11.66
CA SER A 38 30.04 5.25 -11.02
C SER A 38 29.65 4.91 -9.58
N TYR A 39 28.69 5.64 -8.99
CA TYR A 39 28.32 5.47 -7.61
C TYR A 39 27.73 4.06 -7.35
N PRO A 40 28.27 3.31 -6.37
CA PRO A 40 28.01 1.88 -6.23
C PRO A 40 26.66 1.53 -5.60
N PHE A 41 26.03 2.48 -4.88
CA PHE A 41 24.84 2.21 -4.05
C PHE A 41 25.04 1.03 -3.10
N SER A 42 26.18 1.00 -2.40
CA SER A 42 26.62 -0.13 -1.57
C SER A 42 25.60 -0.52 -0.51
N PHE A 43 24.91 0.45 0.12
CA PHE A 43 23.92 0.13 1.16
C PHE A 43 22.70 -0.56 0.56
N LEU A 44 22.21 -0.06 -0.58
CA LEU A 44 21.17 -0.78 -1.31
C LEU A 44 21.71 -2.15 -1.67
N VAL A 45 22.77 -2.28 -2.48
CA VAL A 45 23.27 -3.59 -2.95
C VAL A 45 23.49 -4.59 -1.81
N GLN A 46 24.10 -4.18 -0.69
CA GLN A 46 24.30 -5.04 0.48
C GLN A 46 22.99 -5.46 1.12
N SER A 47 21.99 -4.57 1.20
CA SER A 47 20.67 -4.96 1.68
C SER A 47 19.99 -5.96 0.74
N PHE A 48 20.30 -6.00 -0.57
CA PHE A 48 19.78 -7.00 -1.53
C PHE A 48 20.41 -8.39 -1.38
N LEU A 49 21.55 -8.51 -0.72
CA LEU A 49 22.19 -9.79 -0.46
C LEU A 49 21.59 -10.38 0.82
N SER A 50 21.03 -11.60 0.74
CA SER A 50 20.58 -12.31 1.95
C SER A 50 21.71 -12.33 2.97
N ALA A 51 21.40 -11.93 4.21
CA ALA A 51 22.29 -12.09 5.34
C ALA A 51 22.65 -13.58 5.45
N GLN A 52 23.79 -13.98 4.86
CA GLN A 52 24.40 -15.25 5.19
C GLN A 52 24.66 -15.19 6.69
N ARG A 53 23.94 -16.03 7.44
CA ARG A 53 24.28 -16.31 8.83
C ARG A 53 25.79 -16.50 8.92
N PRO A 54 26.50 -15.87 9.86
CA PRO A 54 27.85 -16.29 10.19
C PRO A 54 27.74 -17.66 10.90
N SER A 55 27.53 -18.73 10.14
CA SER A 55 27.81 -20.08 10.61
C SER A 55 29.33 -20.20 10.68
N GLY A 56 29.82 -20.34 11.91
CA GLY A 56 31.24 -20.34 12.22
C GLY A 56 32.04 -21.39 11.47
N ILE A 57 33.18 -20.95 10.94
CA ILE A 57 34.44 -21.66 11.07
C ILE A 57 35.46 -20.59 11.48
N THR A 58 35.90 -20.66 12.74
CA THR A 58 37.11 -20.00 13.23
C THR A 58 38.30 -20.49 12.41
N ARG A 59 38.71 -19.72 11.40
CA ARG A 59 40.03 -19.90 10.79
C ARG A 59 41.02 -19.04 11.56
N THR A 60 41.78 -19.71 12.42
CA THR A 60 42.99 -19.20 13.04
C THR A 60 44.04 -18.90 11.96
N GLY A 61 44.64 -17.71 12.01
CA GLY A 61 45.94 -17.44 11.38
C GLY A 61 46.01 -16.23 10.44
N SER A 62 46.02 -15.01 10.99
CA SER A 62 46.93 -13.91 10.59
C SER A 62 46.74 -12.70 11.55
N PRO A 63 47.80 -11.93 11.85
CA PRO A 63 47.90 -11.15 13.07
C PRO A 63 47.14 -9.82 13.04
N ALA A 64 46.69 -9.46 14.23
CA ALA A 64 45.80 -8.36 14.55
C ALA A 64 46.39 -6.96 14.29
N VAL A 65 45.54 -6.08 13.78
CA VAL A 65 45.46 -4.68 14.24
C VAL A 65 44.14 -4.57 14.98
N GLY A 66 44.20 -4.54 16.31
CA GLY A 66 43.07 -4.18 17.17
C GLY A 66 42.64 -2.74 16.86
N GLY A 67 41.40 -2.32 17.04
CA GLY A 67 40.35 -2.85 17.87
C GLY A 67 39.53 -1.64 18.30
N THR A 68 38.47 -1.34 17.55
CA THR A 68 37.32 -0.56 18.01
C THR A 68 36.12 -0.98 17.16
N ALA A 69 35.26 -1.80 17.76
CA ALA A 69 33.90 -1.99 17.30
C ALA A 69 33.13 -0.70 17.58
N ASN A 70 33.22 0.24 16.64
CA ASN A 70 32.26 1.30 16.43
C ASN A 70 31.80 1.17 14.98
N GLY A 71 30.49 1.27 14.74
CA GLY A 71 29.92 1.24 13.39
C GLY A 71 30.77 2.08 12.44
N ARG A 72 31.15 1.49 11.31
CA ARG A 72 31.72 2.25 10.20
C ARG A 72 30.66 3.26 9.76
N ALA A 73 30.71 4.44 10.38
CA ALA A 73 30.22 5.67 9.81
C ALA A 73 30.78 5.75 8.39
N SER A 74 29.86 5.82 7.43
CA SER A 74 30.01 6.32 6.07
C SER A 74 31.42 6.28 5.46
N GLU A 75 31.58 5.49 4.39
CA GLU A 75 32.38 5.95 3.26
C GLU A 75 31.84 7.34 2.87
N ASP A 76 32.52 8.36 3.36
CA ASP A 76 32.11 9.76 3.34
C ASP A 76 31.92 10.24 1.89
N GLU A 77 30.72 10.75 1.62
CA GLU A 77 30.29 11.55 0.46
C GLU A 77 31.11 11.48 -0.84
N GLY A 78 31.15 10.33 -1.53
CA GLY A 78 31.75 10.27 -2.87
C GLY A 78 31.10 11.25 -3.89
N VAL A 79 29.83 11.61 -3.67
CA VAL A 79 29.10 12.61 -4.45
C VAL A 79 28.28 13.49 -3.50
N ASP A 80 28.57 14.80 -3.46
CA ASP A 80 27.79 15.77 -2.68
C ASP A 80 26.39 15.96 -3.27
N MET A 81 25.37 15.52 -2.53
CA MET A 81 23.97 15.62 -2.96
C MET A 81 23.49 17.06 -3.05
N LYS A 82 24.03 17.99 -2.24
CA LYS A 82 23.64 19.41 -2.28
C LYS A 82 24.14 20.08 -3.55
N GLU A 83 25.36 19.74 -3.95
CA GLU A 83 25.91 20.23 -5.21
C GLU A 83 25.12 19.67 -6.41
N VAL A 84 24.80 18.38 -6.40
CA VAL A 84 23.93 17.79 -7.44
C VAL A 84 22.55 18.45 -7.46
N ASP A 85 21.95 18.71 -6.30
CA ASP A 85 20.65 19.40 -6.20
C ASP A 85 20.71 20.85 -6.72
N GLY A 86 21.82 21.55 -6.46
CA GLY A 86 22.11 22.88 -7.01
C GLY A 86 22.20 22.86 -8.53
N LEU A 87 22.96 21.91 -9.10
CA LEU A 87 23.07 21.73 -10.55
C LEU A 87 21.72 21.39 -11.18
N LEU A 88 20.95 20.49 -10.57
CA LEU A 88 19.60 20.15 -11.03
C LEU A 88 18.67 21.37 -11.02
N SER A 89 18.80 22.26 -10.03
CA SER A 89 18.02 23.49 -9.94
C SER A 89 18.39 24.48 -11.05
N GLU A 90 19.69 24.68 -11.31
CA GLU A 90 20.17 25.53 -12.42
C GLU A 90 19.73 24.98 -13.79
N MET A 91 19.90 23.67 -14.02
CA MET A 91 19.45 22.98 -15.23
C MET A 91 17.94 23.09 -15.43
N ALA A 92 17.14 22.89 -14.38
CA ALA A 92 15.69 23.00 -14.45
C ALA A 92 15.23 24.39 -14.88
N VAL A 93 15.85 25.44 -14.32
CA VAL A 93 15.58 26.83 -14.71
C VAL A 93 15.92 27.06 -16.18
N MET A 94 17.11 26.64 -16.63
CA MET A 94 17.52 26.81 -18.02
C MET A 94 16.60 26.06 -19.01
N LEU A 95 16.21 24.82 -18.68
CA LEU A 95 15.27 24.03 -19.48
C LEU A 95 13.87 24.67 -19.53
N GLY A 96 13.40 25.21 -18.41
CA GLY A 96 12.14 25.95 -18.34
C GLY A 96 12.18 27.23 -19.19
N ARG A 97 13.28 27.99 -19.14
CA ARG A 97 13.49 29.17 -20.01
C ARG A 97 13.53 28.79 -21.48
N TRP A 98 14.18 27.69 -21.84
CA TRP A 98 14.17 27.17 -23.21
C TRP A 98 12.76 26.77 -23.67
N SER A 99 11.96 26.16 -22.80
CA SER A 99 10.56 25.82 -23.13
C SER A 99 9.72 27.08 -23.38
N LEU A 100 9.87 28.11 -22.55
CA LEU A 100 9.21 29.41 -22.75
C LEU A 100 9.62 30.08 -24.05
N TYR A 101 10.92 30.07 -24.38
CA TYR A 101 11.43 30.60 -25.64
C TYR A 101 10.85 29.84 -26.84
N SER A 102 10.85 28.51 -26.77
CA SER A 102 10.30 27.65 -27.80
C SER A 102 8.80 27.91 -28.00
N ARG A 103 8.03 28.04 -26.91
CA ARG A 103 6.60 28.39 -26.94
C ARG A 103 6.38 29.75 -27.58
N PHE A 104 7.16 30.75 -27.20
CA PHE A 104 7.06 32.10 -27.76
C PHE A 104 7.28 32.09 -29.27
N LEU A 105 8.34 31.44 -29.74
CA LEU A 105 8.62 31.32 -31.18
C LEU A 105 7.57 30.50 -31.91
N GLY A 106 7.13 29.36 -31.35
CA GLY A 106 6.02 28.58 -31.89
C GLY A 106 4.76 29.41 -32.08
N GLY A 107 4.40 30.22 -31.08
CA GLY A 107 3.26 31.14 -31.15
C GLY A 107 3.43 32.23 -32.23
N LYS A 108 4.62 32.83 -32.35
CA LYS A 108 4.92 33.84 -33.37
C LYS A 108 4.93 33.26 -34.78
N CYS A 109 5.56 32.10 -34.99
CA CYS A 109 5.57 31.40 -36.28
C CYS A 109 4.14 31.01 -36.69
N ARG A 110 3.32 30.50 -35.76
CA ARG A 110 1.91 30.20 -36.01
C ARG A 110 1.12 31.44 -36.40
N ALA A 111 1.28 32.56 -35.69
CA ALA A 111 0.61 33.82 -36.02
C ALA A 111 0.97 34.31 -37.43
N ILE A 112 2.24 34.22 -37.81
CA ILE A 112 2.71 34.59 -39.15
C ILE A 112 2.16 33.63 -40.21
N SER A 113 2.05 32.33 -39.91
CA SER A 113 1.47 31.33 -40.83
C SER A 113 -0.04 31.53 -41.03
N LYS A 114 -0.80 31.85 -39.97
CA LYS A 114 -2.25 32.16 -40.07
C LYS A 114 -2.53 33.40 -40.92
N LEU A 115 -1.62 34.40 -40.89
CA LEU A 115 -1.67 35.57 -41.77
C LEU A 115 -1.43 35.23 -43.25
N SER A 116 -0.86 34.05 -43.55
CA SER A 116 -0.32 33.74 -44.86
C SER A 116 -1.13 32.72 -45.66
N GLN A 117 -1.85 31.75 -45.04
CA GLN A 117 -2.45 30.67 -45.85
C GLN A 117 -3.58 29.80 -45.26
N ASP A 118 -4.09 29.99 -44.02
CA ASP A 118 -5.08 29.03 -43.47
C ASP A 118 -6.12 29.64 -42.51
N PRO A 119 -7.37 29.90 -42.96
CA PRO A 119 -8.45 30.45 -42.13
C PRO A 119 -9.10 29.48 -41.14
N GLU A 120 -8.86 28.16 -41.24
CA GLU A 120 -9.58 27.14 -40.44
C GLU A 120 -8.89 26.72 -39.13
N ALA A 121 -7.64 27.15 -38.88
CA ALA A 121 -6.93 26.77 -37.66
C ALA A 121 -7.58 27.39 -36.41
N SER A 122 -8.13 26.54 -35.53
CA SER A 122 -8.79 26.95 -34.30
C SER A 122 -7.78 27.63 -33.34
N PRO A 123 -8.23 28.50 -32.41
CA PRO A 123 -7.35 29.06 -31.38
C PRO A 123 -6.84 27.98 -30.41
N ASP A 124 -7.56 26.87 -30.29
CA ASP A 124 -7.28 25.73 -29.40
C ASP A 124 -6.38 24.65 -30.03
N ASP A 125 -5.98 24.80 -31.30
CA ASP A 125 -5.08 23.85 -31.93
C ASP A 125 -3.71 23.86 -31.21
N PRO A 126 -3.14 22.68 -30.91
CA PRO A 126 -1.89 22.59 -30.16
C PRO A 126 -0.73 23.23 -30.94
N LEU A 127 0.25 23.78 -30.23
CA LEU A 127 1.43 24.35 -30.88
C LEU A 127 2.27 23.24 -31.51
N VAL A 128 2.90 23.56 -32.65
CA VAL A 128 3.91 22.72 -33.30
C VAL A 128 5.26 23.43 -33.20
N MET A 129 6.32 22.67 -32.90
CA MET A 129 7.68 23.19 -32.83
C MET A 129 8.14 23.66 -34.22
N PRO A 130 8.57 24.92 -34.39
CA PRO A 130 9.06 25.42 -35.67
C PRO A 130 10.32 24.70 -36.17
N ASP A 131 10.41 24.44 -37.48
CA ASP A 131 11.57 23.81 -38.14
C ASP A 131 12.91 24.47 -37.81
N LEU A 132 12.93 25.79 -37.67
CA LEU A 132 14.14 26.55 -37.32
C LEU A 132 14.69 26.17 -35.94
N LEU A 133 13.82 25.82 -34.98
CA LEU A 133 14.21 25.35 -33.65
C LEU A 133 14.56 23.86 -33.67
N VAL A 134 13.85 23.06 -34.46
CA VAL A 134 14.17 21.64 -34.62
C VAL A 134 15.58 21.47 -35.19
N LYS A 135 15.95 22.28 -36.19
CA LYS A 135 17.25 22.25 -36.87
C LYS A 135 18.34 23.09 -36.17
N SER A 136 17.99 23.82 -35.12
CA SER A 136 18.92 24.69 -34.38
C SER A 136 20.03 23.89 -33.70
N THR A 137 21.25 24.41 -33.77
CA THR A 137 22.42 23.85 -33.09
C THR A 137 22.31 24.01 -31.57
N LEU A 138 21.66 25.08 -31.10
CA LEU A 138 21.38 25.29 -29.68
C LEU A 138 20.39 24.26 -29.14
N ASN A 139 19.35 23.89 -29.90
CA ASN A 139 18.43 22.82 -29.49
C ASN A 139 19.17 21.48 -29.25
N ARG A 140 20.15 21.15 -30.11
CA ARG A 140 21.02 19.98 -29.92
C ARG A 140 21.88 20.11 -28.67
N LYS A 141 22.48 21.28 -28.42
CA LYS A 141 23.28 21.53 -27.21
C LYS A 141 22.43 21.46 -25.94
N ILE A 142 21.23 22.00 -25.94
CA ILE A 142 20.30 21.92 -24.79
C ILE A 142 19.94 20.46 -24.50
N SER A 143 19.75 19.65 -25.54
CA SER A 143 19.51 18.22 -25.37
C SER A 143 20.72 17.54 -24.72
N SER A 144 21.92 17.69 -25.27
CA SER A 144 23.11 16.95 -24.82
C SER A 144 23.76 17.49 -23.54
N ARG A 145 23.71 18.81 -23.30
CA ARG A 145 24.40 19.48 -22.18
C ARG A 145 23.48 19.77 -20.98
N LEU A 146 22.17 19.83 -21.18
CA LEU A 146 21.21 20.07 -20.09
C LEU A 146 20.29 18.88 -19.87
N LYS A 147 19.48 18.50 -20.88
CA LYS A 147 18.44 17.49 -20.71
C LYS A 147 19.02 16.12 -20.34
N ASP A 148 20.03 15.64 -21.05
CA ASP A 148 20.60 14.31 -20.79
C ASP A 148 21.30 14.24 -19.42
N PRO A 149 22.16 15.20 -19.02
CA PRO A 149 22.72 15.24 -17.67
C PRO A 149 21.64 15.38 -16.59
N PHE A 150 20.64 16.24 -16.81
CA PHE A 150 19.52 16.43 -15.86
C PHE A 150 18.80 15.11 -15.60
N ASN A 151 18.46 14.36 -16.64
CA ASN A 151 17.76 13.08 -16.53
C ASN A 151 18.55 12.04 -15.71
N VAL A 152 19.86 11.93 -15.98
CA VAL A 152 20.74 11.00 -15.26
C VAL A 152 20.92 11.43 -13.81
N MET A 153 21.25 12.70 -13.58
CA MET A 153 21.49 13.25 -12.23
C MET A 153 20.22 13.21 -11.38
N THR A 154 19.04 13.44 -11.97
CA THR A 154 17.75 13.36 -11.26
C THR A 154 17.47 11.94 -10.78
N THR A 155 17.69 10.94 -11.64
CA THR A 155 17.48 9.53 -11.29
C THR A 155 18.45 9.10 -10.18
N PHE A 156 19.71 9.52 -10.27
CA PHE A 156 20.70 9.30 -9.23
C PHE A 156 20.31 9.97 -7.91
N PHE A 157 19.99 11.26 -7.94
CA PHE A 157 19.63 12.05 -6.77
C PHE A 157 18.45 11.43 -6.03
N PHE A 158 17.42 11.00 -6.79
CA PHE A 158 16.27 10.34 -6.20
C PHE A 158 16.67 9.01 -5.55
N ARG A 159 17.39 8.15 -6.27
CA ARG A 159 17.83 6.85 -5.75
C ARG A 159 18.73 6.97 -4.52
N ARG A 160 19.66 7.94 -4.51
CA ARG A 160 20.55 8.20 -3.38
C ARG A 160 19.80 8.77 -2.19
N SER A 161 18.80 9.63 -2.42
CA SER A 161 17.90 10.11 -1.37
C SER A 161 17.12 8.96 -0.71
N VAL A 162 16.62 8.00 -1.51
CA VAL A 162 15.97 6.77 -0.97
C VAL A 162 16.96 5.94 -0.16
N GLU A 163 18.18 5.73 -0.66
CA GLU A 163 19.23 5.03 0.09
C GLU A 163 19.51 5.70 1.44
N LYS A 164 19.64 7.03 1.46
CA LYS A 164 19.93 7.81 2.67
C LYS A 164 18.75 7.79 3.66
N ALA A 165 17.51 7.88 3.17
CA ALA A 165 16.32 7.76 4.00
C ALA A 165 16.31 6.41 4.75
N PHE A 166 16.64 5.31 4.08
CA PHE A 166 16.73 4.00 4.74
C PHE A 166 17.96 3.83 5.65
N GLN A 167 19.05 4.56 5.41
CA GLN A 167 20.22 4.60 6.31
C GLN A 167 19.91 5.30 7.63
N LEU A 168 19.01 6.28 7.61
CA LEU A 168 18.59 7.09 8.76
C LEU A 168 17.20 6.67 9.28
N ASP A 169 16.72 5.50 8.86
CA ASP A 169 15.35 5.06 9.14
C ASP A 169 15.16 4.74 10.62
N GLU A 170 14.10 5.31 11.20
CA GLU A 170 13.71 5.12 12.58
C GLU A 170 12.28 4.58 12.64
N SER A 171 12.06 3.62 13.54
CA SER A 171 10.74 3.06 13.80
C SER A 171 10.13 3.70 15.04
N PRO A 172 8.80 3.93 15.08
CA PRO A 172 8.13 4.48 16.24
C PRO A 172 8.33 3.60 17.48
N THR A 173 8.68 4.22 18.59
CA THR A 173 8.91 3.58 19.88
C THR A 173 7.66 3.66 20.78
N GLY A 174 7.60 2.83 21.82
CA GLY A 174 6.50 2.89 22.81
C GLY A 174 5.19 2.22 22.35
N LEU A 175 5.24 1.43 21.27
CA LEU A 175 4.13 0.59 20.83
C LEU A 175 4.08 -0.71 21.64
N SER A 176 2.87 -1.19 21.92
CA SER A 176 2.64 -2.39 22.72
C SER A 176 1.34 -3.11 22.30
N LEU A 177 1.41 -4.43 22.20
CA LEU A 177 0.26 -5.34 22.04
C LEU A 177 -0.40 -5.68 23.38
N ASN A 178 0.17 -5.26 24.51
CA ASN A 178 -0.54 -5.35 25.79
C ASN A 178 -1.66 -4.29 25.85
N PRO A 179 -2.94 -4.69 25.98
CA PRO A 179 -4.06 -3.75 25.98
C PRO A 179 -4.04 -2.77 27.15
N SER A 180 -3.45 -3.16 28.29
CA SER A 180 -3.36 -2.36 29.51
C SER A 180 -2.28 -1.27 29.44
N LYS A 181 -1.35 -1.35 28.48
CA LYS A 181 -0.33 -0.31 28.29
C LYS A 181 -0.86 0.75 27.31
N PRO A 182 -0.66 2.05 27.60
CA PRO A 182 -0.91 3.10 26.64
C PRO A 182 0.04 2.95 25.44
N ILE A 183 -0.37 3.47 24.29
CA ILE A 183 0.49 3.57 23.11
C ILE A 183 1.05 4.98 23.09
N ASP A 184 2.36 5.09 22.94
CA ASP A 184 3.00 6.37 22.73
C ASP A 184 2.91 6.80 21.26
N GLY A 185 2.76 8.10 21.05
CA GLY A 185 2.67 8.69 19.71
C GLY A 185 1.25 8.68 19.12
N ASN A 186 1.14 9.23 17.92
CA ASN A 186 -0.11 9.31 17.18
C ASN A 186 0.00 8.51 15.89
N ALA A 187 -1.09 7.82 15.52
CA ALA A 187 -1.19 7.19 14.21
C ALA A 187 -1.11 8.24 13.08
N PRO A 188 -0.59 7.90 11.89
CA PRO A 188 -0.17 6.56 11.47
C PRO A 188 1.22 6.15 11.98
N TYR A 189 1.34 4.89 12.43
CA TYR A 189 2.62 4.31 12.87
C TYR A 189 3.36 3.71 11.66
N ILE A 190 4.30 4.47 11.11
CA ILE A 190 5.10 4.14 9.93
C ILE A 190 6.58 4.35 10.22
N ILE A 191 7.46 3.82 9.37
CA ILE A 191 8.89 4.11 9.42
C ILE A 191 9.17 5.52 8.90
N SER A 192 10.15 6.24 9.47
CA SER A 192 10.46 7.63 9.09
C SER A 192 10.88 7.77 7.63
N ALA A 193 11.50 6.74 7.04
CA ALA A 193 11.91 6.75 5.64
C ALA A 193 10.75 6.96 4.65
N VAL A 194 9.51 6.65 5.02
CA VAL A 194 8.33 6.85 4.15
C VAL A 194 8.14 8.34 3.87
N ASP A 195 8.12 9.18 4.91
CA ASP A 195 7.86 10.62 4.78
C ASP A 195 8.95 11.30 3.95
N ASP A 196 10.22 10.97 4.23
CA ASP A 196 11.36 11.49 3.50
C ASP A 196 11.31 11.12 2.02
N VAL A 197 11.07 9.84 1.70
CA VAL A 197 11.01 9.38 0.30
C VAL A 197 9.85 10.06 -0.43
N MET A 198 8.67 10.15 0.17
CA MET A 198 7.50 10.76 -0.49
C MET A 198 7.66 12.27 -0.66
N TYR A 199 8.30 12.95 0.28
CA TYR A 199 8.68 14.35 0.13
C TYR A 199 9.62 14.55 -1.06
N ILE A 200 10.63 13.70 -1.22
CA ILE A 200 11.56 13.77 -2.35
C ILE A 200 10.85 13.42 -3.66
N VAL A 201 9.94 12.43 -3.70
CA VAL A 201 9.11 12.15 -4.89
C VAL A 201 8.38 13.41 -5.35
N ASN A 202 7.69 14.09 -4.41
CA ASN A 202 6.97 15.32 -4.71
C ASN A 202 7.90 16.41 -5.27
N THR A 203 9.06 16.60 -4.63
CA THR A 203 10.06 17.59 -5.04
C THR A 203 10.62 17.31 -6.43
N VAL A 204 10.99 16.06 -6.72
CA VAL A 204 11.55 15.65 -8.01
C VAL A 204 10.50 15.76 -9.12
N LEU A 205 9.27 15.34 -8.87
CA LEU A 205 8.16 15.49 -9.83
C LEU A 205 7.87 16.96 -10.13
N GLN A 206 7.78 17.80 -9.09
CA GLN A 206 7.53 19.23 -9.25
C GLN A 206 8.61 19.90 -10.08
N ARG A 207 9.88 19.64 -9.78
CA ARG A 207 11.02 20.19 -10.53
C ARG A 207 11.03 19.69 -11.97
N SER A 208 10.77 18.41 -12.21
CA SER A 208 10.73 17.84 -13.57
C SER A 208 9.61 18.46 -14.41
N ILE A 209 8.42 18.65 -13.83
CA ILE A 209 7.28 19.32 -14.47
C ILE A 209 7.59 20.78 -14.77
N SER A 210 8.28 21.49 -13.86
CA SER A 210 8.64 22.90 -14.05
C SER A 210 9.59 23.16 -15.23
N THR A 211 10.28 22.12 -15.73
CA THR A 211 11.09 22.24 -16.95
C THR A 211 10.24 22.44 -18.20
N SER A 212 8.96 22.05 -18.17
CA SER A 212 8.08 22.06 -19.34
C SER A 212 8.66 21.33 -20.56
N GLN A 213 9.48 20.29 -20.32
CA GLN A 213 10.10 19.47 -21.37
C GLN A 213 9.51 18.06 -21.35
N ARG A 214 8.82 17.65 -22.44
CA ARG A 214 8.27 16.29 -22.56
C ARG A 214 9.33 15.21 -22.36
N GLY A 215 10.50 15.38 -22.98
CA GLY A 215 11.57 14.39 -22.89
C GLY A 215 12.23 14.27 -21.51
N VAL A 216 12.03 15.23 -20.61
CA VAL A 216 12.42 15.08 -19.20
C VAL A 216 11.42 14.17 -18.50
N ILE A 217 10.12 14.41 -18.70
CA ILE A 217 9.05 13.59 -18.12
C ILE A 217 9.13 12.13 -18.57
N GLU A 218 9.37 11.93 -19.87
CA GLU A 218 9.56 10.60 -20.48
C GLU A 218 10.69 9.80 -19.84
N SER A 219 11.74 10.45 -19.35
CA SER A 219 12.88 9.78 -18.70
C SER A 219 12.70 9.66 -17.19
N VAL A 220 12.29 10.75 -16.52
CA VAL A 220 12.33 10.86 -15.06
C VAL A 220 11.19 10.09 -14.41
N ILE A 221 9.96 10.18 -14.92
CA ILE A 221 8.81 9.50 -14.29
C ILE A 221 9.00 7.97 -14.26
N PRO A 222 9.38 7.30 -15.37
CA PRO A 222 9.70 5.88 -15.32
C PRO A 222 10.89 5.57 -14.40
N GLY A 223 11.88 6.46 -14.34
CA GLY A 223 13.01 6.36 -13.42
C GLY A 223 12.57 6.34 -11.94
N ILE A 224 11.68 7.25 -11.55
CA ILE A 224 11.06 7.29 -10.22
C ILE A 224 10.29 6.00 -9.95
N GLY A 225 9.42 5.58 -10.89
CA GLY A 225 8.63 4.36 -10.73
C GLY A 225 9.49 3.11 -10.55
N ARG A 226 10.62 3.02 -11.27
CA ARG A 226 11.60 1.95 -11.10
C ARG A 226 12.19 1.99 -9.69
N VAL A 227 12.74 3.13 -9.25
CA VAL A 227 13.37 3.26 -7.93
C VAL A 227 12.38 3.00 -6.79
N LEU A 228 11.16 3.51 -6.88
CA LEU A 228 10.10 3.22 -5.91
C LEU A 228 9.77 1.72 -5.85
N GLY A 229 9.67 1.07 -7.01
CA GLY A 229 9.35 -0.36 -7.06
C GLY A 229 10.50 -1.27 -6.66
N THR A 230 11.74 -0.98 -7.08
CA THR A 230 12.89 -1.87 -6.83
C THR A 230 13.57 -1.56 -5.51
N ASP A 231 13.86 -0.29 -5.25
CA ASP A 231 14.63 0.13 -4.09
C ASP A 231 13.69 0.34 -2.89
N PHE A 232 12.67 1.20 -2.98
CA PHE A 232 11.78 1.48 -1.83
C PHE A 232 10.91 0.28 -1.41
N VAL A 233 10.06 -0.24 -2.29
CA VAL A 233 9.23 -1.42 -1.99
C VAL A 233 10.09 -2.66 -1.71
N GLY A 234 11.20 -2.83 -2.45
CA GLY A 234 12.13 -3.93 -2.23
C GLY A 234 12.82 -3.89 -0.86
N MET A 235 13.16 -2.70 -0.34
CA MET A 235 13.68 -2.54 1.03
C MET A 235 12.64 -2.93 2.07
N ILE A 236 11.41 -2.45 1.94
CA ILE A 236 10.32 -2.82 2.87
C ILE A 236 10.08 -4.33 2.85
N GLN A 237 10.02 -4.95 1.67
CA GLN A 237 9.86 -6.40 1.53
C GLN A 237 10.94 -7.18 2.28
N ARG A 238 12.20 -6.72 2.25
CA ARG A 238 13.28 -7.36 3.00
C ARG A 238 13.17 -7.16 4.49
N LYS A 239 12.89 -5.95 4.95
CA LYS A 239 12.64 -5.72 6.37
C LYS A 239 11.51 -6.62 6.86
N MET A 240 10.45 -6.80 6.07
CA MET A 240 9.35 -7.73 6.38
C MET A 240 9.79 -9.20 6.46
N ARG A 241 10.62 -9.67 5.53
CA ARG A 241 11.02 -11.09 5.43
C ARG A 241 12.18 -11.47 6.34
N ASP A 242 13.20 -10.61 6.42
CA ASP A 242 14.50 -10.95 7.00
C ASP A 242 14.64 -10.39 8.43
N GLU A 243 14.03 -9.24 8.73
CA GLU A 243 14.16 -8.57 10.04
C GLU A 243 12.94 -8.77 10.93
N SER A 244 11.73 -8.61 10.39
CA SER A 244 10.47 -8.49 11.16
C SER A 244 9.52 -9.66 10.97
N PHE A 245 9.92 -10.71 10.24
CA PHE A 245 9.02 -11.82 9.93
C PHE A 245 8.52 -12.49 11.23
N PRO A 246 7.19 -12.58 11.46
CA PRO A 246 6.64 -13.03 12.73
C PRO A 246 6.73 -14.55 12.86
N LYS A 247 7.90 -15.06 13.25
CA LYS A 247 8.14 -16.48 13.49
C LYS A 247 8.28 -16.79 15.00
N PRO A 248 7.70 -17.90 15.49
CA PRO A 248 7.96 -18.38 16.84
C PRO A 248 9.44 -18.72 17.06
N VAL A 249 9.96 -18.34 18.23
CA VAL A 249 11.34 -18.70 18.65
C VAL A 249 11.40 -20.17 19.10
N VAL A 250 10.33 -20.65 19.73
CA VAL A 250 10.18 -22.02 20.23
C VAL A 250 9.10 -22.73 19.43
N GLN A 251 9.29 -24.02 19.16
CA GLN A 251 8.30 -24.85 18.48
C GLN A 251 6.99 -24.86 19.28
N GLY A 252 5.88 -24.52 18.63
CA GLY A 252 4.56 -24.42 19.27
C GLY A 252 4.31 -23.11 20.04
N GLY A 253 5.30 -22.23 20.14
CA GLY A 253 5.14 -20.91 20.75
C GLY A 253 4.52 -19.87 19.80
N PHE A 254 4.37 -18.64 20.30
CA PHE A 254 3.94 -17.50 19.51
C PHE A 254 5.13 -16.63 19.05
N PRO A 255 4.99 -15.87 17.95
CA PRO A 255 6.01 -14.89 17.55
C PRO A 255 6.22 -13.82 18.64
N PRO A 256 7.45 -13.33 18.82
CA PRO A 256 7.76 -12.21 19.71
C PRO A 256 6.96 -10.95 19.38
N GLU A 257 6.60 -10.19 20.42
CA GLU A 257 5.80 -8.96 20.30
C GLU A 257 6.48 -7.89 19.43
N ASP A 258 7.78 -7.66 19.62
CA ASP A 258 8.58 -6.70 18.87
C ASP A 258 8.57 -6.99 17.36
N LYS A 259 8.61 -8.27 16.98
CA LYS A 259 8.54 -8.69 15.57
C LYS A 259 7.16 -8.44 14.98
N ILE A 260 6.09 -8.73 15.73
CA ILE A 260 4.72 -8.47 15.28
C ILE A 260 4.50 -6.97 15.07
N ILE A 261 4.90 -6.14 16.04
CA ILE A 261 4.77 -4.68 15.96
C ILE A 261 5.56 -4.14 14.76
N SER A 262 6.83 -4.53 14.63
CA SER A 262 7.69 -4.10 13.52
C SER A 262 7.10 -4.50 12.16
N PHE A 263 6.48 -5.68 12.06
CA PHE A 263 5.82 -6.14 10.86
C PHE A 263 4.55 -5.33 10.53
N ILE A 264 3.75 -4.98 11.53
CA ILE A 264 2.56 -4.11 11.37
C ILE A 264 2.97 -2.71 10.91
N ILE A 265 4.04 -2.12 11.47
CA ILE A 265 4.55 -0.81 11.03
C ILE A 265 4.90 -0.83 9.55
N LEU A 266 5.53 -1.91 9.05
CA LEU A 266 5.88 -2.04 7.64
C LEU A 266 4.63 -2.20 6.74
N ILE A 267 3.59 -2.91 7.20
CA ILE A 267 2.29 -2.97 6.51
C ILE A 267 1.66 -1.58 6.42
N ASN A 268 1.62 -0.84 7.53
CA ASN A 268 1.11 0.53 7.55
C ASN A 268 1.90 1.44 6.61
N SER A 269 3.23 1.27 6.57
CA SER A 269 4.12 2.05 5.72
C SER A 269 3.78 1.86 4.24
N LEU A 270 3.45 0.63 3.81
CA LEU A 270 2.98 0.36 2.44
C LEU A 270 1.62 1.01 2.14
N ASP A 271 0.68 0.90 3.08
CA ASP A 271 -0.67 1.49 2.93
C ASP A 271 -0.61 3.02 2.80
N VAL A 272 0.06 3.68 3.74
CA VAL A 272 0.23 5.15 3.75
C VAL A 272 1.02 5.63 2.53
N SER A 273 1.99 4.84 2.05
CA SER A 273 2.73 5.16 0.82
C SER A 273 1.82 5.24 -0.42
N ASN A 274 0.80 4.37 -0.52
CA ASN A 274 -0.17 4.43 -1.61
C ASN A 274 -0.98 5.74 -1.55
N ASP A 275 -1.40 6.13 -0.35
CA ASP A 275 -2.12 7.38 -0.13
C ASP A 275 -1.27 8.61 -0.50
N TYR A 276 0.00 8.62 -0.09
CA TYR A 276 0.92 9.71 -0.44
C TYR A 276 1.15 9.82 -1.94
N ILE A 277 1.44 8.72 -2.65
CA ILE A 277 1.60 8.76 -4.11
C ILE A 277 0.30 9.20 -4.80
N SER A 278 -0.85 8.70 -4.35
CA SER A 278 -2.15 9.10 -4.87
C SER A 278 -2.40 10.60 -4.71
N ARG A 279 -2.12 11.16 -3.52
CA ARG A 279 -2.26 12.60 -3.24
C ARG A 279 -1.27 13.43 -4.06
N ILE A 280 0.00 13.02 -4.15
CA ILE A 280 1.03 13.72 -4.93
C ILE A 280 0.60 13.77 -6.40
N VAL A 281 0.22 12.64 -7.01
CA VAL A 281 -0.20 12.60 -8.40
C VAL A 281 -1.48 13.40 -8.62
N THR A 282 -2.49 13.21 -7.77
CA THR A 282 -3.76 13.95 -7.85
C THR A 282 -3.55 15.46 -7.75
N SER A 283 -2.67 15.92 -6.86
CA SER A 283 -2.34 17.34 -6.72
C SER A 283 -1.70 17.96 -7.98
N ARG A 284 -1.10 17.15 -8.86
CA ARG A 284 -0.55 17.59 -10.15
C ARG A 284 -1.55 17.47 -11.30
N LEU A 285 -2.56 16.62 -11.13
CA LEU A 285 -3.63 16.39 -12.11
C LEU A 285 -4.89 17.22 -11.84
N GLN A 286 -4.99 17.92 -10.71
CA GLN A 286 -6.14 18.76 -10.40
C GLN A 286 -5.78 20.25 -10.49
N ASN A 287 -6.72 21.04 -11.01
CA ASN A 287 -6.76 22.48 -10.76
C ASN A 287 -7.49 22.68 -9.42
N PRO A 288 -7.09 23.61 -8.52
CA PRO A 288 -7.77 23.86 -7.25
C PRO A 288 -9.27 24.17 -7.33
N GLU A 289 -9.83 24.36 -8.54
CA GLU A 289 -11.23 24.70 -8.78
C GLU A 289 -12.12 23.51 -9.18
N THR A 290 -11.58 22.31 -9.46
CA THR A 290 -12.37 21.15 -9.90
C THR A 290 -12.05 19.91 -9.07
N ASN A 291 -12.86 19.68 -8.02
CA ASN A 291 -12.82 18.45 -7.23
C ASN A 291 -13.45 17.29 -8.01
N GLY A 292 -12.63 16.53 -8.74
CA GLY A 292 -13.04 15.29 -9.39
C GLY A 292 -11.87 14.57 -10.06
N ALA A 293 -11.87 13.24 -10.05
CA ALA A 293 -10.92 12.46 -10.85
C ALA A 293 -11.34 12.55 -12.33
N PRO A 294 -10.45 12.97 -13.25
CA PRO A 294 -10.78 12.99 -14.67
C PRO A 294 -11.00 11.56 -15.19
N PRO A 295 -12.07 11.30 -15.97
CA PRO A 295 -12.26 10.00 -16.61
C PRO A 295 -11.09 9.68 -17.57
N LYS A 296 -10.80 8.39 -17.78
CA LYS A 296 -9.78 7.96 -18.76
C LYS A 296 -10.09 8.55 -20.13
N GLY A 297 -9.17 9.33 -20.70
CA GLY A 297 -9.36 10.07 -21.96
C GLY A 297 -9.86 11.51 -21.82
N ALA A 298 -10.03 12.02 -20.60
CA ALA A 298 -10.41 13.40 -20.37
C ALA A 298 -9.32 14.40 -20.76
N THR A 299 -9.77 15.60 -21.11
CA THR A 299 -8.94 16.75 -21.42
C THR A 299 -8.00 17.05 -20.25
N PRO A 300 -6.68 17.23 -20.47
CA PRO A 300 -5.74 17.51 -19.39
C PRO A 300 -6.09 18.81 -18.69
N PRO A 301 -5.72 18.96 -17.40
CA PRO A 301 -5.99 20.15 -16.60
C PRO A 301 -5.45 21.41 -17.28
N PRO A 302 -6.10 22.57 -17.11
CA PRO A 302 -5.66 23.84 -17.69
C PRO A 302 -4.18 24.14 -17.39
N ALA A 303 -3.75 23.92 -16.13
CA ALA A 303 -2.38 24.14 -15.70
C ALA A 303 -1.32 23.28 -16.43
N LEU A 304 -1.65 22.02 -16.77
CA LEU A 304 -0.76 21.15 -17.55
C LEU A 304 -0.77 21.51 -19.03
N LYS A 305 -1.92 21.90 -19.59
CA LYS A 305 -2.00 22.43 -20.96
C LYS A 305 -1.18 23.71 -21.12
N ASP A 306 -1.22 24.58 -20.12
CA ASP A 306 -0.44 25.80 -20.12
C ASP A 306 1.06 25.50 -20.00
N SER A 307 1.44 24.53 -19.19
CA SER A 307 2.85 24.16 -19.01
C SER A 307 3.41 23.37 -20.19
N PHE A 308 2.57 22.62 -20.92
CA PHE A 308 2.94 21.77 -22.06
C PHE A 308 2.04 22.04 -23.28
N PRO A 309 2.26 23.18 -23.98
CA PRO A 309 1.37 23.66 -25.03
C PRO A 309 1.61 22.99 -26.40
N PHE A 310 2.62 22.14 -26.53
CA PHE A 310 3.00 21.49 -27.78
C PHE A 310 2.28 20.15 -27.96
N SER A 311 1.67 19.95 -29.12
CA SER A 311 0.99 18.71 -29.52
C SER A 311 0.16 18.08 -28.39
N HIS A 312 0.43 16.81 -28.06
CA HIS A 312 -0.28 16.03 -27.04
C HIS A 312 0.57 15.88 -25.76
N ASP A 313 1.50 16.79 -25.52
CA ASP A 313 2.47 16.65 -24.43
C ASP A 313 1.79 16.68 -23.05
N ALA A 314 0.79 17.55 -22.86
CA ALA A 314 0.01 17.58 -21.61
C ALA A 314 -0.72 16.25 -21.34
N VAL A 315 -1.24 15.59 -22.38
CA VAL A 315 -1.89 14.27 -22.28
C VAL A 315 -0.85 13.20 -21.91
N PHE A 316 0.32 13.25 -22.55
CA PHE A 316 1.42 12.34 -22.24
C PHE A 316 1.88 12.47 -20.77
N VAL A 317 2.02 13.69 -20.26
CA VAL A 317 2.40 13.94 -18.86
C VAL A 317 1.35 13.39 -17.91
N ALA A 318 0.07 13.67 -18.15
CA ALA A 318 -1.03 13.16 -17.33
C ALA A 318 -1.06 11.62 -17.31
N ASN A 319 -0.92 10.98 -18.47
CA ASN A 319 -0.87 9.52 -18.58
C ASN A 319 0.35 8.93 -17.88
N SER A 320 1.51 9.59 -17.95
CA SER A 320 2.73 9.15 -17.29
C SER A 320 2.60 9.18 -15.76
N LEU A 321 2.01 10.25 -15.21
CA LEU A 321 1.74 10.37 -13.77
C LEU A 321 0.73 9.31 -13.29
N THR A 322 -0.37 9.11 -14.01
CA THR A 322 -1.36 8.06 -13.69
C THR A 322 -0.74 6.66 -13.78
N SER A 323 0.15 6.43 -14.75
CA SER A 323 0.87 5.15 -14.89
C SER A 323 1.85 4.92 -13.74
N LEU A 324 2.53 5.97 -13.25
CA LEU A 324 3.37 5.90 -12.05
C LEU A 324 2.53 5.48 -10.83
N GLN A 325 1.42 6.16 -10.56
CA GLN A 325 0.53 5.82 -9.44
C GLN A 325 0.02 4.38 -9.55
N THR A 326 -0.46 3.97 -10.73
CA THR A 326 -1.04 2.64 -10.94
C THR A 326 0.02 1.55 -10.75
N SER A 327 1.19 1.70 -11.36
CA SER A 327 2.27 0.70 -11.28
C SER A 327 2.84 0.57 -9.86
N PHE A 328 2.97 1.69 -9.13
CA PHE A 328 3.35 1.67 -7.72
C PHE A 328 2.29 0.97 -6.87
N SER A 329 1.02 1.35 -7.03
CA SER A 329 -0.09 0.80 -6.25
C SER A 329 -0.25 -0.71 -6.43
N ILE A 330 -0.10 -1.24 -7.65
CA ILE A 330 -0.15 -2.69 -7.90
C ILE A 330 0.91 -3.43 -7.07
N LYS A 331 2.19 -3.00 -7.15
CA LYS A 331 3.30 -3.65 -6.44
C LYS A 331 3.15 -3.55 -4.92
N THR A 332 2.82 -2.36 -4.42
CA THR A 332 2.64 -2.12 -3.00
C THR A 332 1.45 -2.91 -2.44
N THR A 333 0.35 -3.00 -3.20
CA THR A 333 -0.85 -3.77 -2.79
C THR A 333 -0.59 -5.27 -2.79
N GLU A 334 0.19 -5.79 -3.74
CA GLU A 334 0.61 -7.20 -3.77
C GLU A 334 1.37 -7.56 -2.49
N LEU A 335 2.42 -6.80 -2.15
CA LEU A 335 3.21 -7.02 -0.95
C LEU A 335 2.38 -6.80 0.33
N LEU A 336 1.50 -5.79 0.34
CA LEU A 336 0.58 -5.54 1.45
C LEU A 336 -0.32 -6.75 1.69
N ASN A 337 -0.95 -7.31 0.64
CA ASN A 337 -1.82 -8.48 0.78
C ASN A 337 -1.03 -9.73 1.24
N GLU A 338 0.19 -9.94 0.75
CA GLU A 338 1.08 -11.00 1.25
C GLU A 338 1.39 -10.81 2.75
N GLY A 339 1.71 -9.57 3.14
CA GLY A 339 1.94 -9.20 4.53
C GLY A 339 0.73 -9.48 5.43
N LEU A 340 -0.47 -9.06 5.01
CA LEU A 340 -1.70 -9.31 5.78
C LEU A 340 -1.97 -10.80 5.94
N HIS A 341 -1.75 -11.59 4.89
CA HIS A 341 -1.87 -13.05 4.96
C HIS A 341 -0.88 -13.67 5.95
N VAL A 342 0.39 -13.20 5.96
CA VAL A 342 1.40 -13.63 6.93
C VAL A 342 1.00 -13.24 8.36
N LEU A 343 0.49 -12.03 8.57
CA LEU A 343 -0.01 -11.57 9.87
C LEU A 343 -1.17 -12.46 10.35
N PHE A 344 -2.13 -12.76 9.48
CA PHE A 344 -3.21 -13.69 9.79
C PHE A 344 -2.67 -15.09 10.13
N LEU A 345 -1.85 -15.68 9.27
CA LEU A 345 -1.40 -17.07 9.41
C LEU A 345 -0.50 -17.31 10.63
N ASN A 346 0.43 -16.40 10.92
CA ASN A 346 1.44 -16.61 11.95
C ASN A 346 1.09 -15.96 13.29
N VAL A 347 0.22 -14.95 13.29
CA VAL A 347 -0.12 -14.21 14.52
C VAL A 347 -1.54 -14.54 14.98
N ILE A 348 -2.54 -14.34 14.14
CA ILE A 348 -3.95 -14.41 14.55
C ILE A 348 -4.44 -15.86 14.60
N LYS A 349 -4.26 -16.62 13.51
CA LYS A 349 -4.75 -17.99 13.38
C LYS A 349 -4.27 -18.92 14.50
N PRO A 350 -2.98 -18.93 14.92
CA PRO A 350 -2.52 -19.79 16.01
C PRO A 350 -3.15 -19.41 17.36
N ARG A 351 -3.45 -18.12 17.56
CA ARG A 351 -4.10 -17.59 18.78
C ARG A 351 -5.61 -17.76 18.77
N LEU A 352 -6.24 -17.91 17.60
CA LEU A 352 -7.67 -18.17 17.50
C LEU A 352 -8.05 -19.57 18.01
N ARG A 353 -7.14 -20.54 17.91
CA ARG A 353 -7.38 -21.91 18.42
C ARG A 353 -7.63 -21.95 19.94
N PRO A 354 -6.76 -21.41 20.81
CA PRO A 354 -7.04 -21.37 22.24
C PRO A 354 -8.26 -20.51 22.58
N VAL A 355 -8.51 -19.40 21.86
CA VAL A 355 -9.76 -18.61 22.01
C VAL A 355 -10.97 -19.52 21.88
N LEU A 356 -11.06 -20.30 20.80
CA LEU A 356 -12.19 -21.21 20.57
C LEU A 356 -12.22 -22.41 21.53
N SER A 357 -11.07 -22.82 22.06
CA SER A 357 -11.01 -23.87 23.07
C SER A 357 -11.64 -23.40 24.37
N GLU A 358 -11.30 -22.21 24.85
CA GLU A 358 -11.84 -21.64 26.10
C GLU A 358 -13.29 -21.18 25.94
N THR A 359 -13.67 -20.62 24.78
CA THR A 359 -15.05 -20.21 24.49
C THR A 359 -16.05 -21.35 24.70
N PHE A 360 -15.75 -22.54 24.18
CA PHE A 360 -16.63 -23.70 24.22
C PHE A 360 -16.22 -24.74 25.26
N ARG A 361 -15.41 -24.33 26.24
CA ARG A 361 -14.97 -25.21 27.33
C ARG A 361 -16.14 -25.53 28.25
N ASP A 362 -16.30 -26.81 28.58
CA ASP A 362 -17.34 -27.35 29.46
C ASP A 362 -18.78 -27.06 28.97
N ILE A 363 -18.94 -26.83 27.66
CA ILE A 363 -20.27 -26.68 27.04
C ILE A 363 -20.76 -28.04 26.56
N ASP A 364 -21.93 -28.44 27.05
CA ASP A 364 -22.62 -29.66 26.66
C ASP A 364 -24.00 -29.35 26.05
N TYR A 365 -24.19 -29.80 24.81
CA TYR A 365 -25.43 -29.66 24.03
C TYR A 365 -26.35 -30.89 24.17
N THR A 366 -26.04 -31.82 25.08
CA THR A 366 -26.88 -32.99 25.39
C THR A 366 -27.73 -32.82 26.66
N LEU A 367 -27.55 -31.71 27.39
CA LEU A 367 -28.28 -31.44 28.64
C LEU A 367 -29.78 -31.30 28.40
N SER A 368 -30.59 -31.94 29.24
CA SER A 368 -32.04 -31.80 29.21
C SER A 368 -32.50 -30.46 29.82
N ALA A 369 -33.78 -30.12 29.65
CA ALA A 369 -34.38 -28.96 30.30
C ALA A 369 -34.27 -29.03 31.84
N SER A 370 -34.35 -30.24 32.42
CA SER A 370 -34.19 -30.45 33.86
C SER A 370 -32.75 -30.19 34.32
N ASP A 371 -31.76 -30.70 33.56
CA ASP A 371 -30.35 -30.48 33.90
C ASP A 371 -29.97 -28.99 33.81
N LEU A 372 -30.55 -28.26 32.85
CA LEU A 372 -30.37 -26.81 32.74
C LEU A 372 -31.04 -26.07 33.90
N ALA A 373 -32.22 -26.49 34.34
CA ALA A 373 -32.89 -25.91 35.51
C ALA A 373 -32.07 -26.08 36.80
N ASP A 374 -31.45 -27.24 36.98
CA ASP A 374 -30.57 -27.51 38.11
C ASP A 374 -29.31 -26.63 38.06
N LEU A 375 -28.75 -26.37 36.87
CA LEU A 375 -27.63 -25.44 36.69
C LEU A 375 -28.02 -23.98 36.95
N TYR A 376 -29.22 -23.55 36.57
CA TYR A 376 -29.72 -22.21 36.89
C TYR A 376 -29.86 -22.04 38.41
N ALA A 377 -30.39 -23.04 39.12
CA ALA A 377 -30.54 -23.02 40.57
C ALA A 377 -29.19 -23.03 41.32
N GLN A 378 -28.12 -23.54 40.71
CA GLN A 378 -26.78 -23.53 41.31
C GLN A 378 -26.02 -22.21 41.13
N ASN A 379 -26.42 -21.37 40.17
CA ASN A 379 -25.78 -20.10 39.84
C ASN A 379 -26.49 -18.87 40.50
N GLU A 380 -27.06 -19.03 41.69
CA GLU A 380 -27.81 -17.99 42.46
C GLU A 380 -27.05 -16.67 42.71
N THR A 381 -25.76 -16.57 42.38
CA THR A 381 -24.97 -15.35 42.57
C THR A 381 -25.15 -14.29 41.49
N ASP A 382 -25.74 -14.63 40.34
CA ASP A 382 -26.03 -13.68 39.27
C ASP A 382 -27.48 -13.16 39.37
N ASP A 383 -27.69 -11.86 39.09
CA ASP A 383 -29.00 -11.21 39.13
C ASP A 383 -30.03 -11.87 38.19
N ASP A 384 -29.56 -12.49 37.10
CA ASP A 384 -30.32 -13.39 36.22
C ASP A 384 -29.45 -14.61 35.82
N PRO A 385 -29.60 -15.77 36.50
CA PRO A 385 -28.80 -16.96 36.23
C PRO A 385 -29.13 -17.60 34.87
N ALA A 386 -30.33 -17.37 34.33
CA ALA A 386 -30.72 -17.87 33.03
C ALA A 386 -30.04 -17.09 31.91
N GLU A 387 -30.08 -15.76 31.98
CA GLU A 387 -29.37 -14.88 31.04
C GLU A 387 -27.84 -15.12 31.11
N ALA A 388 -27.28 -15.26 32.32
CA ALA A 388 -25.84 -15.49 32.50
C ALA A 388 -25.34 -16.78 31.84
N LEU A 389 -26.07 -17.89 32.00
CA LEU A 389 -25.73 -19.15 31.31
C LEU A 389 -25.95 -19.02 29.80
N ASN A 390 -26.96 -18.25 29.39
CA ASN A 390 -27.33 -18.08 28.00
C ASN A 390 -26.32 -17.27 27.20
N GLU A 391 -25.73 -16.25 27.84
CA GLU A 391 -24.70 -15.39 27.27
C GLU A 391 -23.27 -15.88 27.55
N LEU A 392 -23.10 -17.02 28.24
CA LEU A 392 -21.80 -17.53 28.65
C LEU A 392 -20.82 -17.66 27.48
N VAL A 393 -21.24 -18.31 26.38
CA VAL A 393 -20.41 -18.53 25.20
C VAL A 393 -20.09 -17.20 24.48
N PRO A 394 -21.08 -16.35 24.15
CA PRO A 394 -20.83 -15.03 23.58
C PRO A 394 -19.91 -14.14 24.42
N ARG A 395 -20.14 -14.04 25.74
CA ARG A 395 -19.31 -13.22 26.66
C ARG A 395 -17.88 -13.75 26.75
N ARG A 396 -17.69 -15.07 26.87
CA ARG A 396 -16.35 -15.69 26.86
C ARG A 396 -15.65 -15.44 25.53
N PHE A 397 -16.36 -15.58 24.41
CA PHE A 397 -15.78 -15.31 23.10
C PHE A 397 -15.40 -13.84 22.95
N GLU A 398 -16.29 -12.89 23.28
CA GLU A 398 -16.03 -11.45 23.20
C GLU A 398 -14.78 -11.07 23.99
N HIS A 399 -14.66 -11.53 25.23
CA HIS A 399 -13.49 -11.25 26.06
C HIS A 399 -12.17 -11.68 25.39
N HIS A 400 -12.08 -12.92 24.92
CA HIS A 400 -10.86 -13.46 24.31
C HIS A 400 -10.62 -12.91 22.89
N TRP A 401 -11.69 -12.63 22.15
CA TRP A 401 -11.64 -12.00 20.83
C TRP A 401 -11.11 -10.58 20.92
N GLU A 402 -11.59 -9.80 21.86
CA GLU A 402 -11.11 -8.43 22.10
C GLU A 402 -9.64 -8.41 22.51
N GLN A 403 -9.21 -9.33 23.39
CA GLN A 403 -7.81 -9.48 23.77
C GLN A 403 -6.89 -9.82 22.59
N LEU A 404 -7.41 -10.54 21.58
CA LEU A 404 -6.66 -10.88 20.38
C LEU A 404 -6.64 -9.73 19.36
N MET A 405 -7.80 -9.16 19.07
CA MET A 405 -7.98 -8.26 17.92
C MET A 405 -7.73 -6.78 18.26
N LYS A 406 -8.15 -6.28 19.43
CA LYS A 406 -7.98 -4.87 19.80
C LYS A 406 -6.50 -4.43 19.82
N PRO A 407 -5.54 -5.23 20.31
CA PRO A 407 -4.13 -4.86 20.25
C PRO A 407 -3.57 -4.73 18.82
N ILE A 408 -4.08 -5.50 17.88
CA ILE A 408 -3.68 -5.40 16.47
C ILE A 408 -4.36 -4.17 15.84
N GLN A 409 -5.65 -3.96 16.15
CA GLN A 409 -6.44 -2.82 15.67
C GLN A 409 -5.83 -1.47 16.05
N ARG A 410 -5.33 -1.32 17.28
CA ARG A 410 -4.78 -0.04 17.77
C ARG A 410 -3.50 0.41 17.04
N ILE A 411 -2.76 -0.51 16.42
CA ILE A 411 -1.48 -0.23 15.73
C ILE A 411 -1.67 -0.24 14.21
N THR A 412 -2.57 -1.07 13.69
CA THR A 412 -2.76 -1.24 12.25
C THR A 412 -3.63 -0.12 11.67
N GLN A 413 -3.35 0.30 10.44
CA GLN A 413 -4.24 1.24 9.72
C GLN A 413 -5.64 0.63 9.49
N PRO A 414 -6.70 1.45 9.39
CA PRO A 414 -8.08 0.96 9.29
C PRO A 414 -8.34 0.04 8.10
N ALA A 415 -7.84 0.38 6.90
CA ALA A 415 -8.07 -0.41 5.69
C ALA A 415 -7.35 -1.77 5.72
N PRO A 416 -6.06 -1.86 6.06
CA PRO A 416 -5.40 -3.15 6.27
C PRO A 416 -6.04 -3.97 7.40
N TYR A 417 -6.44 -3.35 8.51
CA TYR A 417 -7.13 -4.04 9.60
C TYR A 417 -8.45 -4.68 9.15
N ALA A 418 -9.26 -3.97 8.38
CA ALA A 418 -10.53 -4.48 7.86
C ALA A 418 -10.33 -5.75 7.01
N LYS A 419 -9.29 -5.80 6.16
CA LYS A 419 -8.94 -6.98 5.37
C LYS A 419 -8.53 -8.17 6.24
N VAL A 420 -7.73 -7.94 7.27
CA VAL A 420 -7.30 -8.98 8.21
C VAL A 420 -8.48 -9.50 9.04
N LEU A 421 -9.39 -8.61 9.44
CA LEU A 421 -10.64 -8.97 10.11
C LEU A 421 -11.51 -9.85 9.21
N GLU A 422 -11.66 -9.50 7.93
CA GLU A 422 -12.40 -10.30 6.94
C GLU A 422 -11.79 -11.71 6.76
N GLU A 423 -10.46 -11.79 6.60
CA GLU A 423 -9.75 -13.08 6.48
C GLU A 423 -9.92 -13.93 7.76
N THR A 424 -9.85 -13.29 8.92
CA THR A 424 -10.07 -13.94 10.22
C THR A 424 -11.50 -14.44 10.36
N ALA A 425 -12.51 -13.63 9.98
CA ALA A 425 -13.91 -14.01 9.97
C ALA A 425 -14.17 -15.21 9.05
N ARG A 426 -13.59 -15.21 7.83
CA ARG A 426 -13.70 -16.32 6.88
C ARG A 426 -13.05 -17.61 7.38
N HIS A 427 -11.96 -17.51 8.12
CA HIS A 427 -11.39 -18.67 8.78
C HIS A 427 -12.27 -19.17 9.93
N LEU A 428 -12.74 -18.26 10.77
CA LEU A 428 -13.61 -18.58 11.89
C LEU A 428 -14.90 -19.26 11.42
N ALA A 429 -15.57 -18.74 10.39
CA ALA A 429 -16.76 -19.33 9.80
C ALA A 429 -16.56 -20.81 9.45
N ARG A 430 -15.44 -21.15 8.78
CA ARG A 430 -15.08 -22.53 8.45
C ARG A 430 -14.82 -23.40 9.67
N VAL A 431 -14.22 -22.84 10.73
CA VAL A 431 -13.94 -23.57 11.97
C VAL A 431 -15.24 -23.83 12.75
N LEU A 432 -16.13 -22.84 12.81
CA LEU A 432 -17.45 -22.97 13.44
C LEU A 432 -18.32 -23.97 12.69
N GLU A 433 -18.38 -23.87 11.36
CA GLU A 433 -19.08 -24.86 10.51
C GLU A 433 -18.56 -26.28 10.80
N LYS A 434 -17.24 -26.48 10.77
CA LYS A 434 -16.64 -27.78 11.09
C LYS A 434 -17.00 -28.25 12.50
N ARG A 435 -17.09 -27.35 13.47
CA ARG A 435 -17.46 -27.68 14.85
C ARG A 435 -18.92 -28.14 14.94
N ILE A 436 -19.86 -27.49 14.26
CA ILE A 436 -21.27 -27.92 14.20
C ILE A 436 -21.36 -29.35 13.67
N TRP A 437 -20.66 -29.64 12.56
CA TRP A 437 -20.64 -30.99 11.99
C TRP A 437 -20.05 -32.06 12.93
N GLN A 438 -19.11 -31.68 13.80
CA GLN A 438 -18.50 -32.59 14.78
C GLN A 438 -19.41 -32.89 15.98
N LEU A 439 -20.46 -32.10 16.19
CA LEU A 439 -21.43 -32.31 17.26
C LEU A 439 -22.54 -33.30 16.88
N GLY A 440 -22.49 -33.89 15.68
CA GLY A 440 -23.49 -34.85 15.22
C GLY A 440 -23.73 -36.01 16.20
N GLY A 441 -24.99 -36.26 16.53
CA GLY A 441 -25.41 -37.27 17.51
C GLY A 441 -25.21 -36.87 18.98
N ARG A 442 -24.75 -35.65 19.25
CA ARG A 442 -24.53 -35.08 20.59
C ARG A 442 -25.32 -33.78 20.81
N ILE A 443 -26.46 -33.64 20.14
CA ILE A 443 -27.36 -32.49 20.25
C ILE A 443 -28.76 -33.04 20.50
N ASN A 444 -29.44 -32.57 21.54
CA ASN A 444 -30.89 -32.78 21.74
C ASN A 444 -31.66 -31.51 21.33
N GLU A 445 -33.00 -31.51 21.37
CA GLU A 445 -33.82 -30.37 20.92
C GLU A 445 -33.50 -29.06 21.65
N VAL A 446 -33.41 -29.09 22.99
CA VAL A 446 -33.04 -27.89 23.79
C VAL A 446 -31.60 -27.44 23.49
N GLY A 447 -30.71 -28.39 23.22
CA GLY A 447 -29.34 -28.18 22.81
C GLY A 447 -29.21 -27.57 21.41
N ALA A 448 -30.15 -27.85 20.50
CA ALA A 448 -30.22 -27.24 19.17
C ALA A 448 -30.48 -25.73 19.28
N THR A 449 -31.46 -25.33 20.07
CA THR A 449 -31.76 -23.92 20.33
C THR A 449 -30.58 -23.22 21.04
N ARG A 450 -29.94 -23.89 22.01
CA ARG A 450 -28.74 -23.38 22.68
C ARG A 450 -27.58 -23.19 21.69
N LEU A 451 -27.36 -24.15 20.80
CA LEU A 451 -26.32 -24.10 19.78
C LEU A 451 -26.54 -22.93 18.82
N GLU A 452 -27.78 -22.75 18.34
CA GLU A 452 -28.10 -21.63 17.45
C GLU A 452 -27.78 -20.29 18.11
N ARG A 453 -28.18 -20.11 19.38
CA ARG A 453 -27.88 -18.89 20.15
C ARG A 453 -26.39 -18.69 20.37
N ASP A 454 -25.66 -19.72 20.81
CA ASP A 454 -24.23 -19.63 21.11
C ASP A 454 -23.42 -19.24 19.87
N PHE A 455 -23.66 -19.91 18.74
CA PHE A 455 -22.98 -19.63 17.48
C PHE A 455 -23.43 -18.28 16.88
N GLY A 456 -24.72 -17.95 16.97
CA GLY A 456 -25.26 -16.65 16.57
C GLY A 456 -24.64 -15.49 17.35
N GLY A 457 -24.44 -15.66 18.67
CA GLY A 457 -23.78 -14.67 19.51
C GLY A 457 -22.29 -14.52 19.21
N VAL A 458 -21.56 -15.61 18.96
CA VAL A 458 -20.16 -15.57 18.47
C VAL A 458 -20.07 -14.79 17.15
N VAL A 459 -20.98 -15.05 16.20
CA VAL A 459 -21.07 -14.29 14.94
C VAL A 459 -21.38 -12.82 15.22
N GLY A 460 -22.32 -12.54 16.12
CA GLY A 460 -22.68 -11.19 16.53
C GLY A 460 -21.50 -10.36 17.04
N VAL A 461 -20.62 -10.97 17.84
CA VAL A 461 -19.40 -10.33 18.34
C VAL A 461 -18.44 -9.95 17.21
N VAL A 462 -18.22 -10.83 16.24
CA VAL A 462 -17.28 -10.55 15.12
C VAL A 462 -17.82 -9.50 14.16
N VAL A 463 -19.12 -9.54 13.90
CA VAL A 463 -19.81 -8.64 12.97
C VAL A 463 -20.09 -7.27 13.61
N LYS A 464 -19.92 -7.14 14.94
CA LYS A 464 -20.08 -5.88 15.68
C LYS A 464 -19.26 -4.75 15.05
N GLY A 465 -19.93 -3.74 14.53
CA GLY A 465 -19.31 -2.59 13.86
C GLY A 465 -18.97 -2.78 12.38
N VAL A 466 -19.08 -3.99 11.82
CA VAL A 466 -18.87 -4.30 10.39
C VAL A 466 -19.91 -5.29 9.90
N TYR A 467 -21.16 -4.83 9.75
CA TYR A 467 -22.31 -5.67 9.38
C TYR A 467 -22.15 -6.43 8.05
N GLY A 468 -21.32 -5.94 7.13
CA GLY A 468 -21.01 -6.62 5.86
C GLY A 468 -20.31 -7.98 6.03
N LEU A 469 -19.77 -8.29 7.21
CA LEU A 469 -19.18 -9.61 7.49
C LEU A 469 -20.23 -10.69 7.77
N ARG A 470 -21.51 -10.36 7.93
CA ARG A 470 -22.57 -11.33 8.25
C ARG A 470 -22.69 -12.42 7.20
N ASP A 471 -22.55 -12.06 5.93
CA ASP A 471 -22.65 -12.98 4.78
C ASP A 471 -21.56 -14.05 4.80
N VAL A 472 -20.38 -13.74 5.37
CA VAL A 472 -19.28 -14.71 5.55
C VAL A 472 -19.71 -15.88 6.45
N PHE A 473 -20.66 -15.65 7.36
CA PHE A 473 -21.20 -16.65 8.29
C PHE A 473 -22.54 -17.25 7.84
N ALA A 474 -23.02 -16.96 6.63
CA ALA A 474 -24.33 -17.43 6.15
C ALA A 474 -24.50 -18.96 6.30
N ARG A 475 -23.46 -19.74 5.99
CA ARG A 475 -23.49 -21.21 6.18
C ARG A 475 -23.63 -21.61 7.65
N VAL A 476 -22.95 -20.93 8.58
CA VAL A 476 -23.05 -21.20 10.02
C VAL A 476 -24.46 -20.88 10.52
N GLY A 477 -25.02 -19.74 10.09
CA GLY A 477 -26.39 -19.34 10.43
C GLY A 477 -27.43 -20.32 9.89
N GLN A 478 -27.35 -20.69 8.60
CA GLN A 478 -28.26 -21.65 7.98
C GLN A 478 -28.15 -23.04 8.61
N LEU A 479 -26.95 -23.47 9.03
CA LEU A 479 -26.80 -24.74 9.77
C LEU A 479 -27.49 -24.69 11.13
N GLY A 480 -27.31 -23.61 11.89
CA GLY A 480 -28.00 -23.42 13.16
C GLY A 480 -29.53 -23.48 13.00
N MET A 481 -30.05 -22.76 12.00
CA MET A 481 -31.48 -22.76 11.67
C MET A 481 -32.01 -24.15 11.32
N VAL A 482 -31.36 -24.87 10.40
CA VAL A 482 -31.80 -26.22 9.98
C VAL A 482 -31.74 -27.24 11.13
N VAL A 483 -30.76 -27.09 12.02
CA VAL A 483 -30.63 -27.94 13.21
C VAL A 483 -31.81 -27.68 14.18
N ASN A 484 -32.32 -26.46 14.26
CA ASN A 484 -33.40 -26.06 15.16
C ASN A 484 -34.81 -26.09 14.51
N MET A 485 -34.93 -26.46 13.23
CA MET A 485 -36.22 -26.52 12.53
C MET A 485 -37.17 -27.58 13.10
N ASP A 486 -38.47 -27.30 13.10
CA ASP A 486 -39.51 -28.25 13.51
C ASP A 486 -39.92 -29.20 12.36
N GLU A 487 -40.72 -30.22 12.66
CA GLU A 487 -41.14 -31.21 11.65
C GLU A 487 -42.05 -30.58 10.59
N GLU A 488 -43.00 -29.74 11.00
CA GLU A 488 -43.89 -28.99 10.09
C GLU A 488 -43.10 -28.03 9.19
N GLU A 489 -42.13 -27.30 9.73
CA GLU A 489 -41.26 -26.39 8.94
C GLU A 489 -40.41 -27.14 7.92
N TRP A 490 -39.94 -28.34 8.28
CA TRP A 490 -39.15 -29.19 7.39
C TRP A 490 -40.00 -29.77 6.25
N GLU A 491 -41.23 -30.21 6.56
CA GLU A 491 -42.18 -30.69 5.55
C GLU A 491 -42.60 -29.56 4.59
N ALA A 492 -42.77 -28.33 5.08
CA ALA A 492 -43.03 -27.16 4.25
C ALA A 492 -41.87 -26.88 3.27
N LEU A 493 -40.61 -27.00 3.72
CA LEU A 493 -39.44 -26.83 2.85
C LEU A 493 -39.31 -27.87 1.73
N ASP A 494 -39.78 -29.10 1.95
CA ASP A 494 -39.79 -30.16 0.94
C ASP A 494 -41.07 -30.12 0.08
N GLY A 495 -42.11 -29.46 0.58
CA GLY A 495 -43.42 -29.29 -0.05
C GLY A 495 -43.56 -28.09 -1.01
N GLU A 496 -42.63 -27.14 -1.02
CA GLU A 496 -42.82 -25.89 -1.77
C GLU A 496 -42.40 -25.94 -3.24
N GLY A 497 -43.42 -26.20 -4.07
CA GLY A 497 -43.56 -25.68 -5.43
C GLY A 497 -44.62 -24.59 -5.57
N GLU A 498 -45.21 -24.06 -4.49
CA GLU A 498 -46.32 -23.10 -4.59
C GLU A 498 -46.17 -21.88 -3.67
N GLU A 499 -46.02 -20.74 -4.36
CA GLU A 499 -46.49 -19.39 -4.01
C GLU A 499 -45.90 -18.65 -2.79
N GLY A 500 -44.95 -17.76 -3.13
CA GLY A 500 -45.14 -16.34 -2.80
C GLY A 500 -44.40 -15.77 -1.60
N ASP A 501 -43.65 -16.58 -0.85
CA ASP A 501 -42.76 -16.07 0.19
C ASP A 501 -41.34 -15.84 -0.32
N VAL A 502 -40.61 -14.90 0.28
CA VAL A 502 -39.25 -14.54 -0.13
C VAL A 502 -38.36 -15.79 -0.02
N GLU A 503 -38.14 -16.48 -1.13
CA GLU A 503 -37.36 -17.72 -1.20
C GLU A 503 -36.00 -17.48 -0.53
N MET A 504 -35.83 -18.06 0.66
CA MET A 504 -34.60 -17.93 1.42
C MET A 504 -33.44 -18.37 0.53
N VAL A 505 -32.46 -17.49 0.31
CA VAL A 505 -31.30 -17.82 -0.53
C VAL A 505 -30.42 -18.84 0.20
N TRP A 506 -30.63 -20.12 -0.11
CA TRP A 506 -29.88 -21.22 0.47
C TRP A 506 -28.44 -21.25 -0.05
N VAL A 507 -27.48 -21.23 0.87
CA VAL A 507 -26.05 -21.47 0.60
C VAL A 507 -25.70 -22.94 0.85
N LEU A 508 -26.57 -23.66 1.57
CA LEU A 508 -26.47 -25.10 1.80
C LEU A 508 -27.17 -25.91 0.70
N THR A 509 -26.51 -26.95 0.22
CA THR A 509 -27.11 -27.93 -0.69
C THR A 509 -28.23 -28.73 -0.01
N LYS A 510 -29.13 -29.36 -0.79
CA LYS A 510 -30.19 -30.21 -0.22
C LYS A 510 -29.64 -31.36 0.62
N GLU A 511 -28.54 -31.97 0.18
CA GLU A 511 -27.85 -33.04 0.91
C GLU A 511 -27.27 -32.54 2.24
N GLU A 512 -26.65 -31.36 2.25
CA GLU A 512 -26.15 -30.74 3.48
C GLU A 512 -27.28 -30.40 4.44
N ARG A 513 -28.43 -29.92 3.95
CA ARG A 513 -29.62 -29.66 4.78
C ARG A 513 -30.14 -30.93 5.44
N ALA A 514 -30.34 -32.00 4.66
CA ALA A 514 -30.78 -33.29 5.19
C ALA A 514 -29.78 -33.86 6.22
N ARG A 515 -28.47 -33.68 5.98
CA ARG A 515 -27.43 -34.08 6.93
C ARG A 515 -27.44 -33.23 8.20
N ALA A 516 -27.62 -31.92 8.08
CA ALA A 516 -27.69 -31.00 9.23
C ALA A 516 -28.90 -31.32 10.10
N ARG A 517 -30.04 -31.67 9.48
CA ARG A 517 -31.24 -32.14 10.15
C ARG A 517 -30.98 -33.36 11.04
N GLY A 518 -30.23 -34.32 10.51
CA GLY A 518 -29.85 -35.55 11.22
C GLY A 518 -28.81 -35.37 12.35
N LEU A 519 -28.37 -34.14 12.65
CA LEU A 519 -27.45 -33.88 13.76
C LEU A 519 -28.14 -33.96 15.13
N VAL A 520 -29.44 -33.66 15.18
CA VAL A 520 -30.24 -33.69 16.42
C VAL A 520 -30.74 -35.10 16.70
N ARG A 521 -30.52 -35.57 17.92
CA ARG A 521 -31.14 -36.77 18.45
C ARG A 521 -32.55 -36.41 18.92
N ARG A 522 -33.51 -36.66 18.03
CA ARG A 522 -34.95 -36.57 18.29
C ARG A 522 -35.45 -37.82 19.01
#